data_AF-A0A7C7JKF6-F1
#
_entry.id   AF-A0A7C7JKF6-F1
#
_cell.length_a   1.000
_cell.length_b   1.000
_cell.length_c   1.000
_cell.angle_alpha   90.00
_cell.angle_beta   90.00
_cell.angle_gamma   90.00
#
_symmetry.space_group_name_H-M   'P 1'
#
loop_
_entity.id
_entity.type
_entity.pdbx_description
1 polymer ?
#
loop_
_entity_poly.entity_id
_entity_poly.type
_entity_poly.pdbx_seq_one_letter_code
_entity_poly.pdbx_strand_id
1 'polypeptide(L)' 'KVLLEQPFIKEEKKSIKKLIEEVAKQAGGNIKVNRFVRFELGQ' A
#
# COMPACT_ATOMS: atom_id res chain seq x y z
N LYS A 1 7.94 9.86 5.03
CA LYS A 1 6.63 9.14 5.13
C LYS A 1 6.74 7.84 4.33
N VAL A 2 6.46 6.69 4.94
CA VAL A 2 6.60 5.36 4.32
C VAL A 2 5.24 4.89 3.80
N LEU A 3 5.11 4.57 2.50
CA LEU A 3 3.83 4.18 1.86
C LEU A 3 3.19 2.95 2.52
N LEU A 4 3.98 1.93 2.82
CA LEU A 4 3.48 0.62 3.27
C LEU A 4 2.83 0.65 4.67
N GLU A 5 3.23 1.61 5.51
CA GLU A 5 2.72 1.77 6.87
C GLU A 5 1.49 2.66 6.94
N GLN A 6 1.13 3.33 5.84
CA GLN A 6 -0.04 4.20 5.81
C GLN A 6 -1.34 3.39 5.97
N PRO A 7 -2.32 3.96 6.68
CA PRO A 7 -3.66 3.41 6.69
C PRO A 7 -4.24 3.47 5.27
N PHE A 8 -4.95 2.42 4.89
CA PHE A 8 -5.62 2.36 3.60
C PHE A 8 -6.85 3.27 3.62
N ILE A 9 -6.96 4.19 2.67
CA ILE A 9 -8.01 5.24 2.65
C ILE A 9 -9.43 4.64 2.65
N LYS A 10 -9.64 3.48 2.03
CA LYS A 10 -10.96 2.81 2.01
C LYS A 10 -11.24 1.99 3.27
N GLU A 11 -10.20 1.55 3.99
CA GLU A 11 -10.31 0.80 5.23
C GLU A 11 -9.19 1.24 6.18
N GLU A 12 -9.44 2.30 6.95
CA GLU A 12 -8.42 2.93 7.81
C GLU A 12 -7.85 1.97 8.88
N LYS A 13 -8.55 0.87 9.16
CA LYS A 13 -8.12 -0.21 10.07
C LYS A 13 -7.02 -1.10 9.50
N LYS A 14 -6.79 -1.10 8.18
CA LYS A 14 -5.76 -1.90 7.51
C LYS A 14 -4.65 -1.00 6.98
N SER A 15 -3.41 -1.43 7.15
CA SER A 15 -2.28 -0.77 6.47
C SER A 15 -2.19 -1.25 5.01
N ILE A 16 -1.57 -0.43 4.16
CA ILE A 16 -1.31 -0.78 2.75
C ILE A 16 -0.54 -2.10 2.65
N LYS A 17 0.40 -2.37 3.57
CA LYS A 17 1.11 -3.65 3.64
C LYS A 17 0.17 -4.85 3.80
N LYS A 18 -0.77 -4.80 4.76
CA LYS A 18 -1.73 -5.89 5.00
C LYS A 18 -2.65 -6.12 3.80
N LEU A 19 -3.07 -5.04 3.13
CA LEU A 19 -3.87 -5.13 1.91
C LEU A 19 -3.11 -5.85 0.78
N ILE A 20 -1.84 -5.49 0.57
CA ILE A 20 -1.01 -6.13 -0.46
C ILE A 20 -0.87 -7.63 -0.19
N GLU A 21 -0.65 -8.03 1.07
CA GLU A 21 -0.54 -9.44 1.46
C GLU A 21 -1.85 -10.21 1.25
N GLU A 22 -3.00 -9.60 1.57
CA GLU A 22 -4.33 -10.20 1.37
C GLU A 22 -4.64 -10.41 -0.12
N VAL A 23 -4.40 -9.38 -0.93
CA VAL A 23 -4.60 -9.44 -2.39
C VAL A 23 -3.62 -10.41 -3.05
N ALA A 24 -2.36 -10.46 -2.60
CA ALA A 24 -1.36 -11.40 -3.11
C ALA A 24 -1.80 -12.86 -2.89
N LYS A 25 -2.35 -13.17 -1.71
CA LYS A 25 -2.92 -14.49 -1.41
C LYS A 25 -4.12 -14.82 -2.29
N GLN A 26 -5.05 -13.88 -2.49
CA GLN A 26 -6.21 -14.08 -3.37
C GLN A 26 -5.80 -14.28 -4.84
N ALA A 27 -4.77 -13.58 -5.30
CA ALA A 27 -4.25 -13.69 -6.65
C ALA A 27 -3.34 -14.91 -6.88
N GLY A 28 -2.99 -15.66 -5.83
CA GLY A 28 -2.11 -16.83 -5.94
C GLY A 28 -0.65 -16.50 -6.29
N GLY A 29 -0.16 -15.33 -5.89
CA GLY A 29 1.18 -14.85 -6.27
C GLY A 29 1.83 -13.94 -5.24
N ASN A 30 2.94 -13.30 -5.63
CA ASN A 30 3.64 -12.33 -4.79
C ASN A 30 3.52 -10.93 -5.41
N ILE A 31 3.02 -9.97 -4.63
CA ILE A 31 2.88 -8.58 -5.06
C ILE A 31 3.88 -7.73 -4.28
N LYS A 32 4.72 -6.99 -5.02
CA LYS A 32 5.70 -6.05 -4.45
C LYS A 32 5.55 -4.68 -5.07
N VAL A 33 5.58 -3.64 -4.23
CA VAL A 33 5.66 -2.25 -4.69
C VAL A 33 7.12 -1.93 -4.97
N ASN A 34 7.50 -1.82 -6.24
CA ASN A 34 8.89 -1.56 -6.62
C ASN A 34 9.28 -0.08 -6.47
N ARG A 35 8.37 0.84 -6.83
CA ARG A 35 8.61 2.29 -6.80
C ARG A 35 7.30 3.01 -6.55
N PHE A 36 7.36 4.13 -5.84
CA PHE A 36 6.24 5.07 -5.73
C PHE A 36 6.80 6.50 -5.74
N VAL A 37 5.99 7.44 -6.21
CA VAL A 37 6.29 8.87 -6.18
C VAL A 37 5.07 9.60 -5.67
N ARG A 38 5.25 10.54 -4.75
CA ARG A 38 4.20 11.44 -4.26
C ARG A 38 4.61 12.87 -4.57
N PHE A 39 3.90 13.50 -5.50
CA PHE A 39 4.00 14.94 -5.72
C PHE A 39 3.01 15.65 -4.82
N GLU A 40 3.44 16.76 -4.24
CA GLU A 40 2.62 17.66 -3.44
C GLU A 40 2.98 19.07 -3.90
N LEU A 41 1.99 19.85 -4.31
CA LEU A 41 2.22 21.19 -4.85
C LEU A 41 2.57 22.14 -3.70
N GLY A 42 3.76 22.74 -3.74
CA GLY A 42 4.24 23.67 -2.71
C GLY A 42 4.82 23.00 -1.46
N GLN A 43 5.70 22.01 -1.62
CA GLN A 43 6.66 21.71 -0.54
C GLN A 43 7.61 22.88 -0.31
#